data_AF-A0A516Q5W8-F1
#
_entry.id   AF-A0A516Q5W8-F1
#
_cell.length_a   1.000
_cell.length_b   1.000
_cell.length_c   1.000
_cell.angle_alpha   90.00
_cell.angle_beta   90.00
_cell.angle_gamma   90.00
#
_symmetry.space_group_name_H-M   'P 1'
#
loop_
_entity.id
_entity.type
_entity.pdbx_description
1 polymer ?
#
loop_
_entity_poly.entity_id
_entity_poly.type
_entity_poly.pdbx_seq_one_letter_code
_entity_poly.pdbx_strand_id
1 'polypeptide(L)' 'MRKEISTIELDTEYVELLPERETLFFNFNWANVYASNSSIALNAGSLLANAQASANQAVVVSQG' A
#
# COMPACT_ATOMS: atom_id res chain seq x y z
N MET A 1 26.37 30.85 -34.33
CA MET A 1 25.06 30.61 -34.98
C MET A 1 24.31 29.60 -34.12
N ARG A 2 23.16 29.96 -33.54
CA ARG A 2 22.33 29.02 -32.75
C ARG A 2 21.71 28.02 -33.74
N LYS A 3 21.83 26.73 -33.45
CA LYS A 3 21.19 25.67 -34.25
C LYS A 3 19.72 25.65 -33.87
N GLU A 4 18.85 26.14 -34.75
CA GLU A 4 17.40 26.03 -34.56
C GLU A 4 17.00 24.60 -34.93
N ILE A 5 16.61 23.82 -33.92
CA ILE A 5 16.10 22.46 -34.07
C ILE A 5 14.66 22.56 -34.58
N SER A 6 14.34 21.82 -35.65
CA SER A 6 13.00 21.86 -36.24
C SER A 6 11.98 21.15 -35.34
N THR A 7 10.70 21.52 -35.39
CA THR A 7 9.64 20.84 -34.62
C THR A 7 9.55 19.35 -34.92
N ILE A 8 9.94 18.94 -36.13
CA ILE A 8 10.04 17.54 -36.55
C ILE A 8 11.17 16.84 -35.78
N GLU A 9 12.34 17.47 -35.65
CA GLU A 9 13.43 16.92 -34.83
C GLU A 9 13.02 16.83 -33.34
N LEU A 10 12.25 17.79 -32.84
CA LEU A 10 11.68 17.76 -31.49
C LEU A 10 10.72 16.57 -31.30
N ASP A 11 9.80 16.35 -32.24
CA ASP A 11 8.87 15.20 -32.21
C ASP A 11 9.62 13.86 -32.31
N THR A 12 10.77 13.85 -32.97
CA THR A 12 11.64 12.67 -33.08
C THR A 12 12.41 12.40 -31.77
N GLU A 13 12.62 13.41 -30.93
CA GLU A 13 13.32 13.34 -29.63
C GLU A 13 12.41 12.94 -28.45
N TYR A 14 11.08 12.89 -28.63
CA TYR A 14 10.11 12.71 -27.53
C TYR A 14 9.65 11.28 -27.24
N VAL A 15 10.40 10.26 -27.68
CA VAL A 15 10.17 8.87 -27.26
C VAL A 15 11.46 8.24 -26.74
N GLU A 16 12.22 8.99 -25.94
CA GLU A 16 12.92 8.36 -24.82
C GLU A 16 11.88 8.19 -23.70
N LEU A 17 10.89 7.32 -23.96
CA LEU A 17 10.03 6.79 -22.90
C LEU A 17 11.01 6.26 -21.86
N LEU A 18 10.94 6.79 -20.64
CA LEU A 18 11.51 6.13 -19.47
C LEU A 18 11.20 4.65 -19.66
N PRO A 19 12.21 3.76 -19.65
CA PRO A 19 11.98 2.36 -19.96
C PRO A 19 10.77 1.90 -19.17
N GLU A 20 9.82 1.22 -19.83
CA GLU A 20 8.80 0.48 -19.10
C GLU A 20 9.52 -0.32 -18.00
N ARG A 21 8.88 -0.56 -16.85
CA ARG A 21 9.50 -0.98 -15.57
C ARG A 21 10.30 -2.30 -15.60
N GLU A 22 10.78 -2.75 -16.74
CA GLU A 22 11.68 -3.85 -17.06
C GLU A 22 13.02 -3.83 -16.32
N THR A 23 13.48 -2.69 -15.78
CA THR A 23 14.72 -2.64 -14.98
C THR A 23 14.53 -3.05 -13.52
N LEU A 24 13.31 -3.31 -13.07
CA LEU A 24 13.02 -3.77 -11.72
C LEU A 24 12.98 -5.30 -11.68
N PHE A 25 14.11 -5.93 -11.99
CA PHE A 25 14.30 -7.39 -11.97
C PHE A 25 13.92 -8.00 -10.60
N PHE A 26 13.94 -7.20 -9.53
CA PHE A 26 13.42 -7.53 -8.21
C PHE A 26 12.45 -6.46 -7.68
N ASN A 27 11.24 -6.43 -8.26
CA ASN A 27 10.10 -5.63 -7.77
C ASN A 27 9.34 -6.37 -6.67
N PHE A 28 9.94 -6.46 -5.48
CA PHE A 28 9.30 -7.13 -4.35
C PHE A 28 8.54 -6.13 -3.49
N ASN A 29 7.22 -6.18 -3.59
CA ASN A 29 6.30 -5.49 -2.69
C ASN A 29 5.77 -6.50 -1.68
N TRP A 30 6.33 -6.48 -0.47
CA TRP A 30 5.99 -7.45 0.57
C TRP A 30 5.69 -6.72 1.87
N ALA A 31 4.49 -6.95 2.42
CA ALA A 31 4.16 -6.56 3.77
C ALA A 31 3.78 -7.78 4.58
N ASN A 32 4.62 -8.11 5.57
CA ASN A 32 4.29 -9.10 6.57
C ASN A 32 3.43 -8.44 7.65
N VAL A 33 2.17 -8.86 7.77
CA VAL A 33 1.24 -8.27 8.74
C VAL A 33 0.77 -9.33 9.72
N TYR A 34 1.11 -9.12 10.98
CA TYR A 34 0.65 -9.93 12.10
C TYR A 34 -0.27 -9.09 12.98
N ALA A 35 -1.50 -9.56 13.14
CA ALA A 35 -2.55 -8.90 13.89
C ALA A 35 -3.16 -9.90 14.88
N SER A 36 -3.13 -9.56 16.17
CA SER A 36 -3.76 -10.36 17.22
C SER A 36 -4.64 -9.45 18.06
N ASN A 37 -5.92 -9.78 18.16
CA ASN A 37 -6.86 -9.12 19.04
C ASN A 37 -7.56 -10.16 19.89
N SER A 38 -7.63 -9.90 21.20
CA SER A 38 -8.30 -10.76 22.17
C SER A 38 -9.24 -9.92 23.01
N SER A 39 -10.45 -10.43 23.24
CA SER A 39 -11.42 -9.79 24.12
C SER A 39 -11.92 -10.82 25.11
N ILE A 40 -11.98 -10.44 26.38
CA ILE A 40 -12.55 -11.26 27.44
C ILE A 40 -13.59 -10.44 28.18
N ALA A 41 -14.79 -11.00 28.30
CA ALA A 41 -15.86 -10.52 29.14
C ALA A 41 -16.10 -11.57 30.23
N LEU A 42 -15.99 -11.18 31.49
CA LEU A 42 -16.23 -12.08 32.62
C LEU A 42 -17.13 -11.40 33.66
N ASN A 43 -18.19 -12.11 34.04
CA ASN A 43 -19.07 -11.76 35.15
C ASN A 43 -18.81 -12.72 36.32
N ALA A 44 -17.78 -12.45 37.12
CA ALA A 44 -17.47 -13.24 38.31
C ALA A 44 -18.33 -12.79 39.49
N GLY A 45 -19.15 -13.70 40.03
CA GLY A 45 -19.98 -13.43 41.22
C GLY A 45 -21.13 -12.45 40.97
N SER A 46 -21.69 -12.41 39.77
CA SER A 46 -22.63 -11.35 39.36
C SER A 46 -24.09 -11.84 39.29
N LEU A 47 -25.04 -11.02 39.77
CA LEU A 47 -26.49 -11.20 39.64
C LEU A 47 -27.05 -10.04 38.80
N LEU A 48 -27.90 -10.34 37.81
CA LEU A 48 -28.45 -9.36 36.85
C LEU A 48 -27.39 -8.58 36.04
N ALA A 49 -26.24 -9.20 35.73
CA ALA A 49 -25.15 -8.54 35.01
C ALA A 49 -25.06 -8.95 33.54
N ASN A 50 -24.58 -8.03 32.71
CA ASN A 50 -24.29 -8.24 31.29
C ASN A 50 -22.82 -7.88 31.02
N ALA A 51 -22.01 -8.87 30.64
CA ALA A 51 -20.62 -8.63 30.23
C ALA A 51 -20.55 -8.72 28.71
N GLN A 52 -20.09 -7.66 28.09
CA GLN A 52 -19.89 -7.55 26.66
C GLN A 52 -18.41 -7.28 26.40
N ALA A 53 -17.84 -7.98 25.44
CA ALA A 53 -16.46 -7.81 25.02
C ALA A 53 -16.42 -7.79 23.49
N SER A 54 -15.70 -6.84 22.94
CA SER A 54 -15.55 -6.66 21.50
C SER A 54 -14.07 -6.40 21.19
N ALA A 55 -13.50 -7.28 20.37
CA ALA A 55 -12.14 -7.17 19.84
C ALA A 55 -12.21 -6.74 18.37
N ASN A 56 -12.70 -5.51 18.12
CA ASN A 56 -12.72 -4.97 16.77
C ASN A 56 -11.30 -4.59 16.34
N GLN A 57 -10.82 -5.18 15.24
CA GLN A 57 -9.54 -4.80 14.63
C GLN A 57 -9.73 -4.55 13.14
N ALA A 58 -9.22 -3.41 12.68
CA ALA A 58 -9.08 -3.10 11.27
C ALA A 58 -7.60 -3.12 10.91
N VAL A 59 -7.26 -3.88 9.88
CA VAL A 59 -5.90 -3.96 9.32
C VAL A 59 -5.99 -3.52 7.88
N VAL A 60 -5.32 -2.42 7.55
CA VAL A 60 -5.30 -1.87 6.19
C VAL A 60 -3.87 -1.81 5.71
N VAL A 61 -3.62 -2.40 4.55
CA VAL A 61 -2.30 -2.44 3.92
C VAL A 61 -2.45 -1.83 2.54
N SER A 62 -1.62 -0.82 2.23
CA SER A 62 -1.49 -0.24 0.90
C SER A 62 -0.04 -0.39 0.46
N GLN A 63 0.15 -0.92 -0.75
CA GLN A 63 1.42 -1.30 -1.35
C GLN A 63 1.45 -0.74 -2.78
N GLY A 64 2.58 -0.17 -3.24
CA GLY A 64 2.75 0.48 -4.55
C GLY A 64 3.93 -0.02 -5.38
#